data_AF-A0A2Z5X302-F1
#
_entry.id   AF-A0A2Z5X302-F1
#
_cell.length_a   1.000
_cell.length_b   1.000
_cell.length_c   1.000
_cell.angle_alpha   90.00
_cell.angle_beta   90.00
_cell.angle_gamma   90.00
#
_symmetry.space_group_name_H-M   'P 1'
#
loop_
_entity.id
_entity.type
_entity.pdbx_description
1 polymer ?
#
loop_
_entity_poly.entity_id
_entity_poly.type
_entity_poly.pdbx_seq_one_letter_code
_entity_poly.pdbx_strand_id
1 'polypeptide(L)'
;MFMRSTPFIPIAVFILTLALLGWGYVRSRQFGKLGLLSWLQFVALMSPWLIYFGLFVSGVFINFTTLLFLLLGSTIAYVAISNQLRKIVTVERSEIEKKLKRDLETSSDRANLQPDNSSNPPTPNQSVNTPIAVAMSQGKTQLKLFKAVPAEDMKLMQGIFGIETYYLTETIPYQEGAIFKGNLRGEPDVVHERLSKSLRDRLGDKYNLFLVEGQDRKPVVIVLPNRDLSIDNNTIPQRVLIAVLIVANGYTALSLGAQVAGIPSIQTAQDYLAGLPFALGIAAILGLRELAMRLMARKYKVKMSLPFLLPSSQLGSFGAFSRIFSPLPNRVALFDIAIAPAVASGLLSLIVLIVGLYLSAIGMGSIDIPSQIFQASVLAGTLAKLLLGDALHNNLVSIHPLVILGWLGSAITALNLMPAGQLDGGRIVQSVYGRRVASWTTVLTLIFLVIATVINPLALYWGGIILILLRDLERPMLNELSELDGDREALGVVALFWMVVTLLPLTSGVAERLGIGSGGGLIP
;
A
#
# COMPACT_ATOMS: atom_id res chain seq x y z
N MET A 1 6.61 10.30 43.81
CA MET A 1 5.97 11.61 43.56
C MET A 1 5.32 11.54 42.18
N PHE A 2 4.01 11.36 42.13
CA PHE A 2 3.25 11.10 40.90
C PHE A 2 3.32 12.29 39.95
N MET A 3 3.85 12.11 38.75
CA MET A 3 3.45 12.95 37.62
C MET A 3 1.99 12.60 37.33
N ARG A 4 1.06 13.40 37.86
CA ARG A 4 -0.23 13.59 37.21
C ARG A 4 0.10 13.94 35.76
N SER A 5 -0.22 13.06 34.82
CA SER A 5 -0.22 13.40 33.40
C SER A 5 -1.13 14.62 33.26
N THR A 6 -0.53 15.80 33.15
CA THR A 6 -1.30 16.99 32.83
C THR A 6 -1.98 16.68 31.50
N PRO A 7 -3.30 16.85 31.37
CA PRO A 7 -4.02 16.62 30.11
C PRO A 7 -3.65 17.65 29.03
N PHE A 8 -2.43 18.19 29.05
CA PHE A 8 -1.95 19.25 28.19
C PHE A 8 -2.02 18.85 26.71
N ILE A 9 -1.58 17.63 26.36
CA ILE A 9 -1.61 17.16 24.97
C ILE A 9 -3.05 16.95 24.47
N PRO A 10 -3.95 16.23 25.19
CA PRO A 10 -5.35 16.13 24.81
C PRO A 10 -6.07 17.48 24.72
N ILE A 11 -5.80 18.39 25.66
CA ILE A 11 -6.39 19.74 25.67
C ILE A 11 -5.86 20.57 24.49
N ALA A 12 -4.56 20.55 24.21
CA ALA A 12 -3.97 21.27 23.09
C ALA A 12 -4.51 20.77 21.74
N VAL A 13 -4.63 19.44 21.58
CA VAL A 13 -5.22 18.82 20.39
C VAL A 13 -6.70 19.19 20.26
N PHE A 14 -7.46 19.18 21.35
CA PHE A 14 -8.88 19.57 21.35
C PHE A 14 -9.08 21.04 20.96
N ILE A 15 -8.30 21.96 21.55
CA ILE A 15 -8.34 23.40 21.23
C ILE A 15 -7.92 23.65 19.79
N LEU A 16 -6.83 23.01 19.32
CA LEU A 16 -6.37 23.14 17.94
C LEU A 16 -7.41 22.64 16.94
N THR A 17 -8.09 21.53 17.26
CA THR A 17 -9.14 20.97 16.40
C THR A 17 -10.36 21.89 16.32
N LEU A 18 -10.77 22.51 17.43
CA LEU A 18 -11.84 23.52 17.43
C LEU A 18 -11.45 24.77 16.63
N ALA A 19 -10.20 25.23 16.76
CA ALA A 19 -9.69 26.37 15.99
C ALA A 19 -9.66 26.08 14.47
N LEU A 20 -9.23 24.87 14.08
CA LEU A 20 -9.22 24.42 12.68
C LEU A 20 -10.64 24.29 12.11
N LEU A 21 -11.60 23.81 12.90
CA LEU A 21 -13.01 23.74 12.49
C LEU A 21 -13.62 25.13 12.31
N GLY A 22 -13.35 26.06 13.23
CA GLY A 22 -13.80 27.45 13.14
C GLY A 22 -13.20 28.18 11.93
N TRP A 23 -11.89 28.03 11.71
CA TRP A 23 -11.22 28.54 10.51
C TRP A 23 -11.80 27.93 9.23
N GLY A 24 -12.00 26.61 9.24
CA GLY A 24 -12.60 25.86 8.14
C GLY A 24 -13.99 26.36 7.79
N TYR A 25 -14.80 26.71 8.79
CA TYR A 25 -16.14 27.26 8.61
C TYR A 25 -16.08 28.61 7.89
N VAL A 26 -15.26 29.54 8.37
CA VAL A 26 -15.09 30.88 7.78
C VAL A 26 -14.62 30.80 6.34
N ARG A 27 -13.63 29.94 6.05
CA ARG A 27 -13.14 29.69 4.69
C ARG A 27 -14.21 29.06 3.80
N SER A 28 -14.95 28.07 4.31
CA SER A 28 -15.96 27.36 3.54
C SER A 28 -17.15 28.23 3.13
N ARG A 29 -17.48 29.26 3.93
CA ARG A 29 -18.56 30.20 3.65
C ARG A 29 -18.32 31.03 2.38
N GLN A 30 -17.05 31.22 1.99
CA GLN A 30 -16.67 31.92 0.75
C GLN A 30 -17.01 31.10 -0.52
N PHE A 31 -17.20 29.79 -0.39
CA PHE A 31 -17.51 28.87 -1.49
C PHE A 31 -19.00 28.47 -1.56
N GLY A 32 -19.88 29.25 -0.92
CA GLY A 32 -21.34 29.07 -0.97
C GLY A 32 -21.82 27.73 -0.37
N LYS A 33 -22.94 27.20 -0.89
CA LYS A 33 -23.58 25.97 -0.38
C LYS A 33 -22.66 24.74 -0.50
N LEU A 34 -21.82 24.69 -1.54
CA LEU A 34 -20.95 23.56 -1.84
C LEU A 34 -19.73 23.52 -0.89
N GLY A 35 -19.19 24.69 -0.56
CA GLY A 35 -18.20 24.85 0.51
C GLY A 35 -18.74 24.41 1.87
N LEU A 36 -19.95 24.87 2.22
CA LEU A 36 -20.55 24.57 3.51
C LEU A 36 -20.82 23.07 3.72
N LEU A 37 -21.26 22.37 2.67
CA LEU A 37 -21.47 20.92 2.71
C LEU A 37 -20.16 20.13 2.79
N SER A 38 -19.11 20.60 2.12
CA SER A 38 -17.76 20.01 2.21
C SER A 38 -17.17 20.20 3.62
N TRP A 39 -17.44 21.33 4.26
CA TRP A 39 -17.07 21.56 5.66
C TRP A 39 -17.88 20.68 6.61
N LEU A 40 -19.19 20.55 6.41
CA LEU A 40 -20.05 19.64 7.18
C LEU A 40 -19.60 18.17 7.06
N GLN A 41 -19.14 17.75 5.88
CA GLN A 41 -18.57 16.42 5.67
C GLN A 41 -17.30 16.21 6.49
N PHE A 42 -16.42 17.22 6.54
CA PHE A 42 -15.22 17.20 7.39
C PHE A 42 -15.56 17.19 8.88
N VAL A 43 -16.55 17.99 9.30
CA VAL A 43 -17.07 18.00 10.68
C VAL A 43 -17.62 16.63 11.07
N ALA A 44 -18.40 15.99 10.19
CA ALA A 44 -18.97 14.68 10.44
C ALA A 44 -17.88 13.61 10.66
N LEU A 45 -16.77 13.69 9.93
CA LEU A 45 -15.65 12.75 10.07
C LEU A 45 -14.81 12.99 11.35
N MET A 46 -14.76 14.23 11.82
CA MET A 46 -13.99 14.62 13.01
C MET A 46 -14.81 14.59 14.31
N SER A 47 -16.15 14.54 14.22
CA SER A 47 -17.04 14.58 15.39
C SER A 47 -16.82 13.42 16.38
N PRO A 48 -16.49 12.18 15.97
CA PRO A 48 -16.24 11.11 16.94
C PRO A 48 -15.05 11.35 17.83
N TRP A 49 -13.99 11.87 17.23
CA TRP A 49 -12.76 12.20 17.92
C TRP A 49 -12.95 13.41 18.83
N LEU A 50 -13.67 14.44 18.38
CA LEU A 50 -13.99 15.62 19.21
C LEU A 50 -14.83 15.26 20.43
N ILE A 51 -15.86 14.43 20.28
CA ILE A 51 -16.70 14.02 21.40
C ILE A 51 -15.89 13.12 22.35
N TYR A 52 -15.10 12.19 21.82
CA TYR A 52 -14.24 11.32 22.62
C TYR A 52 -13.20 12.13 23.42
N PHE A 53 -12.43 13.00 22.76
CA PHE A 53 -11.41 13.81 23.43
C PHE A 53 -12.03 14.87 24.36
N GLY A 54 -13.18 15.45 24.01
CA GLY A 54 -13.89 16.38 24.89
C GLY A 54 -14.37 15.72 26.17
N LEU A 55 -14.96 14.52 26.07
CA LEU A 55 -15.37 13.73 27.24
C LEU A 55 -14.17 13.24 28.06
N PHE A 56 -13.08 12.86 27.38
CA PHE A 56 -11.83 12.51 28.05
C PHE A 56 -11.25 13.68 28.85
N VAL A 57 -11.28 14.90 28.31
CA VAL A 57 -10.83 16.13 29.01
C VAL A 57 -11.73 16.46 30.20
N SER A 58 -13.04 16.16 30.14
CA SER A 58 -13.96 16.32 31.27
C SER A 58 -13.91 15.16 32.28
N GLY A 59 -13.02 14.18 32.09
CA GLY A 59 -12.85 13.02 32.98
C GLY A 59 -13.93 11.95 32.81
N VAL A 60 -14.72 12.00 31.74
CA VAL A 60 -15.77 11.04 31.40
C VAL A 60 -15.24 10.05 30.36
N PHE A 61 -15.12 8.78 30.75
CA PHE A 61 -14.69 7.71 29.85
C PHE A 61 -15.90 7.04 29.20
N ILE A 62 -15.92 6.95 27.87
CA ILE A 62 -16.97 6.23 27.14
C ILE A 62 -16.57 4.79 26.89
N ASN A 63 -17.52 3.87 27.03
CA ASN A 63 -17.33 2.46 26.73
C ASN A 63 -17.10 2.25 25.23
N PHE A 64 -16.36 1.20 24.87
CA PHE A 64 -16.05 0.85 23.48
C PHE A 64 -17.32 0.70 22.61
N THR A 65 -18.39 0.12 23.16
CA THR A 65 -19.70 0.03 22.48
C THR A 65 -20.24 1.41 22.11
N THR A 66 -20.16 2.38 23.02
CA THR A 66 -20.61 3.76 22.79
C THR A 66 -19.76 4.44 21.71
N LEU A 67 -18.43 4.23 21.74
CA LEU A 67 -17.52 4.71 20.69
C LEU A 67 -17.88 4.12 19.31
N LEU A 68 -18.20 2.82 19.26
CA LEU A 68 -18.61 2.14 18.03
C LEU A 68 -19.92 2.71 17.46
N PHE A 69 -20.93 2.92 18.30
CA PHE A 69 -22.19 3.56 17.89
C PHE A 69 -21.98 5.00 17.41
N LEU A 70 -21.06 5.73 18.04
CA LEU A 70 -20.73 7.10 17.68
C LEU A 70 -19.99 7.17 16.34
N LEU A 71 -19.04 6.26 16.10
CA LEU A 71 -18.39 6.08 14.79
C LEU A 71 -19.40 5.66 13.71
N LEU A 72 -20.34 4.77 14.03
CA LEU A 72 -21.39 4.34 13.11
C LEU A 72 -22.31 5.50 12.73
N GLY A 73 -22.77 6.29 13.71
CA GLY A 73 -23.60 7.47 13.49
C GLY A 73 -22.90 8.55 12.67
N SER A 74 -21.62 8.80 12.95
CA SER A 74 -20.76 9.70 12.15
C SER A 74 -20.59 9.20 10.71
N THR A 75 -20.41 7.90 10.51
CA THR A 75 -20.31 7.29 9.18
C THR A 75 -21.61 7.45 8.38
N ILE A 76 -22.76 7.22 9.02
CA ILE A 76 -24.08 7.44 8.40
C ILE A 76 -24.25 8.91 7.99
N ALA A 77 -23.91 9.85 8.89
CA ALA A 77 -23.95 11.29 8.60
C ALA A 77 -23.01 11.67 7.45
N TYR A 78 -21.78 11.15 7.45
CA TYR A 78 -20.80 11.36 6.39
C TYR A 78 -21.31 10.84 5.03
N VAL A 79 -21.90 9.65 4.99
CA VAL A 79 -22.46 9.06 3.77
C VAL A 79 -23.66 9.88 3.26
N ALA A 80 -24.53 10.32 4.15
CA ALA A 80 -25.68 11.16 3.81
C ALA A 80 -25.24 12.52 3.21
N ILE A 81 -24.28 13.20 3.84
CA ILE A 81 -23.72 14.46 3.36
C ILE A 81 -22.97 14.25 2.03
N SER A 82 -22.21 13.15 1.90
CA SER A 82 -21.51 12.78 0.67
C SER A 82 -22.48 12.55 -0.50
N ASN A 83 -23.62 11.93 -0.25
CA ASN A 83 -24.67 11.74 -1.25
C ASN A 83 -25.32 13.06 -1.68
N GLN A 84 -25.55 13.99 -0.75
CA GLN A 84 -26.05 15.32 -1.08
C GLN A 84 -25.03 16.14 -1.88
N LEU A 85 -23.75 16.08 -1.49
CA LEU A 85 -22.66 16.75 -2.20
C LEU A 85 -22.53 16.24 -3.63
N ARG A 86 -22.58 14.91 -3.83
CA ARG A 86 -22.56 14.28 -5.16
C ARG A 86 -23.70 14.80 -6.05
N LYS A 87 -24.92 14.90 -5.53
CA LYS A 87 -26.07 15.44 -6.29
C LYS A 87 -25.88 16.89 -6.71
N ILE A 88 -25.41 17.75 -5.82
CA ILE A 88 -25.22 19.19 -6.12
C ILE A 88 -24.06 19.39 -7.10
N VAL A 89 -22.95 18.68 -6.92
CA VAL A 89 -21.79 18.73 -7.84
C VAL A 89 -22.18 18.26 -9.25
N THR A 90 -23.02 17.23 -9.38
CA THR A 90 -23.50 16.79 -10.70
C THR A 90 -24.39 17.83 -11.39
N VAL A 91 -25.22 18.54 -10.62
CA VAL A 91 -26.10 19.60 -11.15
C VAL A 91 -25.28 20.81 -11.59
N GLU A 92 -24.39 21.35 -10.75
CA GLU A 92 -23.54 22.50 -11.12
C GLU A 92 -22.61 22.18 -12.29
N ARG A 93 -22.04 20.97 -12.35
CA ARG A 93 -21.21 20.55 -13.49
C ARG A 93 -22.02 20.52 -14.79
N SER A 94 -23.27 20.08 -14.75
CA SER A 94 -24.15 20.07 -15.92
C SER A 94 -24.51 21.49 -16.40
N GLU A 95 -24.62 22.45 -15.49
CA GLU A 95 -24.87 23.85 -15.82
C GLU A 95 -23.64 24.54 -16.42
N ILE A 96 -22.45 24.25 -15.89
CA ILE A 96 -21.17 24.74 -16.43
C ILE A 96 -20.93 24.16 -17.83
N GLU A 97 -21.17 22.86 -18.04
CA GLU A 97 -21.06 22.23 -19.36
C GLU A 97 -22.06 22.84 -20.37
N LYS A 98 -23.28 23.18 -19.94
CA LYS A 98 -24.27 23.89 -20.78
C LYS A 98 -23.91 25.34 -21.07
N LYS A 99 -23.22 26.05 -20.16
CA LYS A 99 -22.71 27.40 -20.41
C LYS A 99 -21.51 27.36 -21.37
N LEU A 100 -20.56 26.46 -21.13
CA LEU A 100 -19.38 26.30 -21.98
C LEU A 100 -19.74 25.91 -23.41
N LYS A 101 -20.75 25.03 -23.60
CA LYS A 101 -21.28 24.71 -24.93
C LYS A 101 -21.91 25.91 -25.63
N ARG A 102 -22.72 26.71 -24.93
CA ARG A 102 -23.31 27.94 -25.48
C ARG A 102 -22.26 28.98 -25.85
N ASP A 103 -21.22 29.13 -25.03
CA ASP A 103 -20.11 30.05 -25.28
C ASP A 103 -19.23 29.58 -26.46
N LEU A 104 -19.06 28.26 -26.63
CA LEU A 104 -18.40 27.65 -27.78
C LEU A 104 -19.21 27.82 -29.08
N GLU A 105 -20.54 27.64 -29.03
CA GLU A 105 -21.44 27.84 -30.17
C GLU A 105 -21.46 29.32 -30.62
N THR A 106 -21.55 30.27 -29.68
CA THR A 106 -21.50 31.71 -29.99
C THR A 106 -20.13 32.19 -30.47
N SER A 107 -19.03 31.50 -30.12
CA SER A 107 -17.70 31.82 -30.64
C SER A 107 -17.44 31.18 -32.01
N SER A 108 -18.03 30.01 -32.32
CA SER A 108 -18.04 29.46 -33.69
C SER A 108 -18.88 30.30 -34.66
N ASP A 109 -20.00 30.87 -34.21
CA ASP A 109 -20.83 31.75 -35.06
C ASP A 109 -20.15 33.09 -35.37
N ARG A 110 -19.31 33.60 -34.45
CA ARG A 110 -18.48 34.80 -34.69
C ARG A 110 -17.29 34.55 -35.62
N ALA A 111 -16.81 33.31 -35.72
CA ALA A 111 -15.72 32.96 -36.63
C ALA A 111 -16.16 32.78 -38.09
N ASN A 112 -17.47 32.64 -38.34
CA ASN A 112 -18.04 32.45 -39.68
C ASN A 112 -18.62 33.74 -40.32
N LEU A 113 -18.45 34.90 -39.69
CA LEU A 113 -18.95 36.18 -40.21
C LEU A 113 -17.88 37.28 -40.12
N GLN A 114 -16.81 37.16 -40.94
CA GLN A 114 -16.10 38.30 -41.56
C GLN A 114 -14.88 37.83 -42.36
N PRO A 115 -14.85 38.02 -43.69
CA PRO A 115 -13.63 38.17 -44.42
C PRO A 115 -13.37 39.67 -44.60
N ASP A 116 -12.41 40.26 -43.89
CA ASP A 116 -11.74 41.41 -44.51
C ASP A 116 -10.34 41.76 -44.00
N ASN A 117 -9.61 42.27 -44.99
CA ASN A 117 -8.26 42.77 -45.04
C ASN A 117 -7.94 43.83 -43.98
N SER A 118 -6.74 43.75 -43.38
CA SER A 118 -5.89 44.94 -43.20
C SER A 118 -4.46 44.58 -42.81
N SER A 119 -3.56 45.30 -43.45
CA SER A 119 -2.10 45.29 -43.40
C SER A 119 -1.54 46.15 -42.27
N ASN A 120 -0.70 45.57 -41.40
CA ASN A 120 0.64 46.05 -40.99
C ASN A 120 1.08 45.42 -39.66
N PRO A 121 2.41 45.19 -39.46
CA PRO A 121 2.93 44.48 -38.30
C PRO A 121 3.24 45.43 -37.13
N PRO A 122 3.18 44.95 -35.86
CA PRO A 122 3.96 45.55 -34.79
C PRO A 122 5.22 44.73 -34.50
N THR A 123 6.30 45.47 -34.32
CA THR A 123 7.66 45.09 -33.94
C THR A 123 7.75 44.42 -32.56
N PRO A 124 8.85 43.68 -32.30
CA PRO A 124 9.04 42.86 -31.12
C PRO A 124 9.62 43.67 -29.96
N ASN A 125 8.98 43.62 -28.78
CA ASN A 125 9.66 43.61 -27.48
C ASN A 125 8.63 43.64 -26.35
N GLN A 126 8.55 42.54 -25.61
CA GLN A 126 8.46 42.54 -24.14
C GLN A 126 8.70 41.11 -23.66
N SER A 127 9.95 40.85 -23.27
CA SER A 127 10.36 39.67 -22.55
C SER A 127 9.71 39.67 -21.15
N VAL A 128 8.56 39.01 -21.04
CA VAL A 128 8.03 38.66 -19.71
C VAL A 128 8.81 37.45 -19.21
N ASN A 129 9.93 37.72 -18.54
CA ASN A 129 10.66 36.77 -17.71
C ASN A 129 9.81 36.41 -16.48
N THR A 130 8.80 35.59 -16.67
CA THR A 130 8.15 34.88 -15.56
C THR A 130 8.91 33.57 -15.31
N PRO A 131 9.09 33.17 -14.03
CA PRO A 131 9.61 31.83 -13.68
C PRO A 131 8.84 30.70 -14.35
N ILE A 132 7.58 30.96 -14.71
CA ILE A 132 6.69 30.06 -15.45
C ILE A 132 7.09 29.94 -16.93
N ALA A 133 7.50 31.03 -17.59
CA ALA A 133 8.01 30.98 -18.96
C ALA A 133 9.35 30.24 -19.06
N VAL A 134 10.21 30.36 -18.04
CA VAL A 134 11.46 29.59 -17.91
C VAL A 134 11.20 28.12 -17.56
N ALA A 135 10.23 27.82 -16.69
CA ALA A 135 9.80 26.45 -16.41
C ALA A 135 9.09 25.80 -17.61
N MET A 136 8.35 26.55 -18.42
CA MET A 136 7.71 26.08 -19.65
C MET A 136 8.72 25.90 -20.79
N SER A 137 9.78 26.72 -20.87
CA SER A 137 10.86 26.53 -21.84
C SER A 137 11.76 25.36 -21.46
N GLN A 138 12.03 25.14 -20.17
CA GLN A 138 12.72 23.96 -19.65
C GLN A 138 11.87 22.69 -19.80
N GLY A 139 10.55 22.76 -19.59
CA GLY A 139 9.61 21.67 -19.86
C GLY A 139 9.50 21.31 -21.36
N LYS A 140 9.47 22.32 -22.25
CA LYS A 140 9.56 22.11 -23.71
C LYS A 140 10.91 21.56 -24.17
N THR A 141 11.98 21.82 -23.42
CA THR A 141 13.32 21.27 -23.72
C THR A 141 13.44 19.81 -23.26
N GLN A 142 12.78 19.43 -22.16
CA GLN A 142 12.66 18.02 -21.73
C GLN A 142 11.73 17.19 -22.64
N LEU A 143 10.74 17.81 -23.28
CA LEU A 143 9.89 17.18 -24.31
C LEU A 143 10.64 16.86 -25.62
N LYS A 144 11.79 17.50 -25.89
CA LYS A 144 12.60 17.28 -27.11
C LYS A 144 13.51 16.05 -27.05
N LEU A 145 13.57 15.32 -25.93
CA LEU A 145 14.43 14.14 -25.79
C LEU A 145 13.72 12.82 -26.13
N PHE A 146 12.43 12.85 -26.45
CA PHE A 146 11.71 11.68 -26.93
C PHE A 146 11.68 11.70 -28.45
N LYS A 147 12.23 10.67 -29.08
CA LYS A 147 12.11 10.46 -30.52
C LYS A 147 10.62 10.40 -30.84
N ALA A 148 10.11 11.39 -31.58
CA ALA A 148 8.69 11.45 -31.93
C ALA A 148 8.29 10.15 -32.65
N VAL A 149 7.13 9.61 -32.29
CA VAL A 149 6.58 8.40 -32.94
C VAL A 149 6.50 8.65 -34.45
N PRO A 150 6.99 7.72 -35.30
CA PRO A 150 6.83 7.84 -36.74
C PRO A 150 5.35 8.08 -37.08
N ALA A 151 5.06 9.05 -37.96
CA ALA A 151 3.69 9.43 -38.29
C ALA A 151 2.89 8.26 -38.89
N GLU A 152 3.57 7.31 -39.54
CA GLU A 152 3.00 6.06 -40.05
C GLU A 152 2.55 5.13 -38.93
N ASP A 153 3.43 4.86 -37.95
CA ASP A 153 3.12 4.04 -36.78
C ASP A 153 1.94 4.62 -36.00
N MET A 154 1.88 5.95 -35.89
CA MET A 154 0.77 6.65 -35.24
C MET A 154 -0.55 6.36 -35.97
N LYS A 155 -0.64 6.55 -37.30
CA LYS A 155 -1.87 6.20 -38.04
C LYS A 155 -2.28 4.74 -37.87
N LEU A 156 -1.32 3.82 -37.85
CA LEU A 156 -1.58 2.39 -37.62
C LEU A 156 -2.12 2.12 -36.21
N MET A 157 -1.60 2.79 -35.18
CA MET A 157 -2.13 2.73 -33.82
C MET A 157 -3.55 3.28 -33.73
N GLN A 158 -3.86 4.39 -34.41
CA GLN A 158 -5.22 4.93 -34.46
C GLN A 158 -6.22 3.95 -35.10
N GLY A 159 -5.77 3.18 -36.09
CA GLY A 159 -6.59 2.20 -36.81
C GLY A 159 -6.97 0.95 -36.03
N ILE A 160 -6.46 0.75 -34.79
CA ILE A 160 -6.86 -0.40 -33.94
C ILE A 160 -8.20 -0.16 -33.24
N PHE A 161 -8.62 1.10 -33.10
CA PHE A 161 -9.80 1.47 -32.33
C PHE A 161 -11.06 1.36 -33.19
N GLY A 162 -12.09 0.70 -32.65
CA GLY A 162 -13.38 0.49 -33.32
C GLY A 162 -14.55 0.93 -32.45
N ILE A 163 -15.70 1.18 -33.09
CA ILE A 163 -16.92 1.66 -32.43
C ILE A 163 -17.42 0.68 -31.36
N GLU A 164 -17.23 -0.63 -31.59
CA GLU A 164 -17.68 -1.69 -30.68
C GLU A 164 -16.65 -2.05 -29.59
N THR A 165 -15.42 -1.55 -29.67
CA THR A 165 -14.35 -1.88 -28.71
C THR A 165 -13.97 -0.68 -27.87
N TYR A 166 -13.48 0.38 -28.50
CA TYR A 166 -13.02 1.57 -27.81
C TYR A 166 -13.18 2.78 -28.72
N TYR A 167 -14.08 3.68 -28.32
CA TYR A 167 -14.39 4.88 -29.09
C TYR A 167 -13.38 5.98 -28.76
N LEU A 168 -12.43 6.21 -29.67
CA LEU A 168 -11.38 7.21 -29.53
C LEU A 168 -11.94 8.64 -29.63
N THR A 169 -11.59 9.49 -28.66
CA THR A 169 -11.97 10.92 -28.66
C THR A 169 -10.78 11.84 -28.85
N GLU A 170 -9.63 11.50 -28.29
CA GLU A 170 -8.44 12.35 -28.30
C GLU A 170 -7.17 11.48 -28.38
N THR A 171 -6.21 11.90 -29.21
CA THR A 171 -4.87 11.31 -29.26
C THR A 171 -3.87 12.34 -28.77
N ILE A 172 -3.03 11.97 -27.81
CA ILE A 172 -1.98 12.80 -27.26
C ILE A 172 -0.65 12.06 -27.44
N PRO A 173 0.34 12.62 -28.17
CA PRO A 173 1.67 12.02 -28.25
C PRO A 173 2.33 12.01 -26.87
N TYR A 174 2.92 10.88 -26.48
CA TYR A 174 3.51 10.71 -25.15
C TYR A 174 4.77 9.85 -25.22
N GLN A 175 5.92 10.45 -24.88
CA GLN A 175 7.24 9.81 -25.00
C GLN A 175 7.47 9.27 -26.43
N GLU A 176 7.84 7.99 -26.57
CA GLU A 176 8.00 7.27 -27.84
C GLU A 176 6.72 6.50 -28.22
N GLY A 177 5.58 6.89 -27.65
CA GLY A 177 4.27 6.29 -27.87
C GLY A 177 3.15 7.32 -27.90
N ALA A 178 1.94 6.88 -27.59
CA ALA A 178 0.75 7.73 -27.61
C ALA A 178 -0.26 7.35 -26.53
N ILE A 179 -0.96 8.35 -26.03
CA ILE A 179 -2.10 8.24 -25.13
C ILE A 179 -3.37 8.46 -25.93
N PHE A 180 -4.30 7.52 -25.82
CA PHE A 180 -5.57 7.48 -26.52
C PHE A 180 -6.71 7.56 -25.51
N LYS A 181 -7.31 8.76 -25.37
CA LYS A 181 -8.49 8.93 -24.54
C LYS A 181 -9.74 8.57 -25.33
N GLY A 182 -10.70 7.98 -24.66
CA GLY A 182 -11.91 7.51 -25.29
C GLY A 182 -12.87 6.87 -24.31
N ASN A 183 -13.86 6.18 -24.85
CA ASN A 183 -14.84 5.42 -24.06
C ASN A 183 -14.70 3.93 -24.38
N LEU A 184 -14.45 3.14 -23.34
CA LEU A 184 -14.47 1.68 -23.42
C LEU A 184 -15.88 1.17 -23.72
N ARG A 185 -16.00 0.24 -24.66
CA ARG A 185 -17.26 -0.39 -25.06
C ARG A 185 -17.12 -1.91 -24.88
N GLY A 186 -17.66 -2.43 -23.79
CA GLY A 186 -17.59 -3.84 -23.43
C GLY A 186 -16.68 -4.14 -22.24
N GLU A 187 -16.46 -5.42 -21.99
CA GLU A 187 -15.68 -5.92 -20.87
C GLU A 187 -14.18 -5.63 -21.07
N PRO A 188 -13.47 -5.10 -20.06
CA PRO A 188 -12.08 -4.68 -20.18
C PRO A 188 -11.13 -5.74 -20.72
N ASP A 189 -11.26 -7.00 -20.27
CA ASP A 189 -10.38 -8.09 -20.68
C ASP A 189 -10.55 -8.45 -22.16
N VAL A 190 -11.81 -8.58 -22.62
CA VAL A 190 -12.12 -8.90 -24.02
C VAL A 190 -11.67 -7.77 -24.95
N VAL A 191 -11.90 -6.51 -24.56
CA VAL A 191 -11.46 -5.35 -25.35
C VAL A 191 -9.93 -5.29 -25.38
N HIS A 192 -9.25 -5.45 -24.24
CA HIS A 192 -7.79 -5.42 -24.18
C HIS A 192 -7.17 -6.49 -25.08
N GLU A 193 -7.69 -7.71 -25.06
CA GLU A 193 -7.20 -8.81 -25.90
C GLU A 193 -7.37 -8.50 -27.39
N ARG A 194 -8.56 -8.02 -27.80
CA ARG A 194 -8.85 -7.63 -29.20
C ARG A 194 -7.96 -6.48 -29.69
N LEU A 195 -7.79 -5.44 -28.87
CA LEU A 195 -6.94 -4.29 -29.22
C LEU A 195 -5.48 -4.71 -29.27
N SER A 196 -5.02 -5.53 -28.32
CA SER A 196 -3.64 -6.03 -28.28
C SER A 196 -3.32 -6.92 -29.47
N LYS A 197 -4.25 -7.80 -29.87
CA LYS A 197 -4.13 -8.62 -31.08
C LYS A 197 -4.07 -7.74 -32.34
N SER A 198 -5.00 -6.78 -32.47
CA SER A 198 -5.03 -5.86 -33.61
C SER A 198 -3.77 -4.99 -33.70
N LEU A 199 -3.19 -4.60 -32.57
CA LEU A 199 -1.93 -3.88 -32.52
C LEU A 199 -0.77 -4.75 -33.01
N ARG A 200 -0.69 -6.01 -32.55
CA ARG A 200 0.33 -6.98 -32.98
C ARG A 200 0.22 -7.32 -34.46
N ASP A 201 -0.99 -7.48 -34.99
CA ASP A 201 -1.19 -7.79 -36.41
C ASP A 201 -0.71 -6.64 -37.33
N ARG A 202 -0.75 -5.39 -36.86
CA ARG A 202 -0.37 -4.19 -37.65
C ARG A 202 1.08 -3.74 -37.45
N LEU A 203 1.59 -3.85 -36.22
CA LEU A 203 2.87 -3.27 -35.79
C LEU A 203 3.84 -4.30 -35.20
N GLY A 204 3.47 -5.58 -35.21
CA GLY A 204 4.24 -6.66 -34.61
C GLY A 204 4.40 -6.48 -33.09
N ASP A 205 5.47 -7.05 -32.54
CA ASP A 205 5.81 -6.92 -31.12
C ASP A 205 6.55 -5.62 -30.78
N LYS A 206 6.48 -4.59 -31.64
CA LYS A 206 7.18 -3.31 -31.44
C LYS A 206 6.59 -2.47 -30.31
N TYR A 207 5.31 -2.65 -29.99
CA TYR A 207 4.57 -1.84 -29.01
C TYR A 207 3.75 -2.71 -28.04
N ASN A 208 3.63 -2.24 -26.80
CA ASN A 208 2.73 -2.79 -25.79
C ASN A 208 1.55 -1.84 -25.56
N LEU A 209 0.37 -2.43 -25.36
CA LEU A 209 -0.86 -1.72 -25.07
C LEU A 209 -1.19 -1.84 -23.57
N PHE A 210 -1.35 -0.69 -22.94
CA PHE A 210 -1.74 -0.55 -21.54
C PHE A 210 -3.15 0.06 -21.49
N LEU A 211 -4.08 -0.65 -20.87
CA LEU A 211 -5.44 -0.17 -20.60
C LEU A 211 -5.50 0.21 -19.11
N VAL A 212 -5.53 1.51 -18.83
CA VAL A 212 -5.38 2.06 -17.48
C VAL A 212 -6.49 3.05 -17.14
N GLU A 213 -6.64 3.35 -15.86
CA GLU A 213 -7.55 4.39 -15.39
C GLU A 213 -6.87 5.78 -15.49
N GLY A 214 -7.47 6.70 -16.24
CA GLY A 214 -7.04 8.09 -16.36
C GLY A 214 -7.28 8.90 -15.08
N GLN A 215 -6.75 10.12 -15.03
CA GLN A 215 -6.92 11.00 -13.85
C GLN A 215 -8.38 11.37 -13.57
N ASP A 216 -9.22 11.37 -14.60
CA ASP A 216 -10.65 11.63 -14.59
C ASP A 216 -11.49 10.37 -14.31
N ARG A 217 -10.86 9.25 -13.91
CA ARG A 217 -11.47 7.93 -13.71
C ARG A 217 -12.07 7.31 -14.97
N LYS A 218 -11.67 7.79 -16.14
CA LYS A 218 -12.09 7.20 -17.41
C LYS A 218 -11.04 6.22 -17.92
N PRO A 219 -11.46 5.18 -18.66
CA PRO A 219 -10.54 4.31 -19.38
C PRO A 219 -9.64 5.11 -20.32
N VAL A 220 -8.35 4.81 -20.30
CA VAL A 220 -7.37 5.39 -21.22
C VAL A 220 -6.49 4.26 -21.75
N VAL A 221 -6.29 4.24 -23.07
CA VAL A 221 -5.35 3.32 -23.72
C VAL A 221 -4.03 4.05 -23.93
N ILE A 222 -2.93 3.46 -23.47
CA ILE A 222 -1.59 3.98 -23.65
C ILE A 222 -0.80 2.95 -24.45
N VAL A 223 -0.23 3.36 -25.57
CA VAL A 223 0.64 2.51 -26.39
C VAL A 223 2.05 3.01 -26.23
N LEU A 224 2.94 2.14 -25.74
CA LEU A 224 4.35 2.44 -25.53
C LEU A 224 5.21 1.43 -26.26
N PRO A 225 6.43 1.77 -26.69
CA PRO A 225 7.33 0.81 -27.31
C PRO A 225 7.54 -0.37 -26.37
N ASN A 226 7.48 -1.57 -26.94
CA ASN A 226 7.84 -2.79 -26.26
C ASN A 226 9.36 -2.82 -26.14
N ARG A 227 9.85 -2.08 -25.15
CA ARG A 227 11.20 -2.29 -24.67
C ARG A 227 11.10 -3.59 -23.89
N ASP A 228 11.70 -4.66 -24.41
CA ASP A 228 12.00 -5.82 -23.59
C ASP A 228 12.88 -5.25 -22.47
N LEU A 229 12.25 -4.94 -21.33
CA LEU A 229 12.91 -4.39 -20.15
C LEU A 229 13.76 -5.48 -19.48
N SER A 230 14.29 -6.43 -20.25
CA SER A 230 15.61 -7.00 -20.03
C SER A 230 16.69 -5.92 -20.18
N ILE A 231 16.52 -4.78 -19.49
CA ILE A 231 17.67 -4.24 -18.80
C ILE A 231 18.06 -5.41 -17.91
N ASP A 232 19.08 -6.14 -18.34
CA ASP A 232 19.73 -7.17 -17.56
C ASP A 232 20.32 -6.43 -16.35
N ASN A 233 19.47 -6.10 -15.38
CA ASN A 233 19.80 -5.50 -14.09
C ASN A 233 20.60 -6.49 -13.25
N ASN A 234 21.11 -7.56 -13.86
CA ASN A 234 22.11 -8.44 -13.35
C ASN A 234 23.51 -7.78 -13.40
N THR A 235 23.55 -6.47 -13.17
CA THR A 235 24.77 -5.69 -13.03
C THR A 235 25.59 -6.30 -11.89
N ILE A 236 26.91 -6.39 -12.07
CA ILE A 236 27.84 -6.94 -11.08
C ILE A 236 27.58 -6.35 -9.68
N PRO A 237 27.38 -5.02 -9.51
CA PRO A 237 27.02 -4.43 -8.21
C PRO A 237 25.76 -5.03 -7.56
N GLN A 238 24.72 -5.31 -8.35
CA GLN A 238 23.48 -5.88 -7.82
C GLN A 238 23.69 -7.33 -7.36
N ARG A 239 24.44 -8.15 -8.12
CA ARG A 239 24.78 -9.52 -7.71
C ARG A 239 25.61 -9.53 -6.42
N VAL A 240 26.59 -8.64 -6.32
CA VAL A 240 27.41 -8.46 -5.11
C VAL A 240 26.53 -8.06 -3.93
N LEU A 241 25.62 -7.09 -4.11
CA LEU A 241 24.69 -6.67 -3.08
C LEU A 241 23.79 -7.83 -2.61
N ILE A 242 23.23 -8.61 -3.53
CA ILE A 242 22.41 -9.78 -3.18
C ILE A 242 23.23 -10.81 -2.38
N ALA A 243 24.46 -11.11 -2.81
CA ALA A 243 25.34 -12.04 -2.10
C ALA A 243 25.65 -11.55 -0.68
N VAL A 244 26.00 -10.27 -0.53
CA VAL A 244 26.25 -9.63 0.78
C VAL A 244 25.00 -9.72 1.68
N LEU A 245 23.82 -9.43 1.13
CA LEU A 245 22.56 -9.50 1.87
C LEU A 245 22.22 -10.93 2.31
N ILE A 246 22.47 -11.94 1.48
CA ILE A 246 22.29 -13.36 1.84
C ILE A 246 23.23 -13.73 2.99
N VAL A 247 24.51 -13.36 2.91
CA VAL A 247 25.49 -13.62 3.98
C VAL A 247 25.11 -12.90 5.26
N ALA A 248 24.72 -11.63 5.18
CA ALA A 248 24.29 -10.84 6.32
C ALA A 248 23.04 -11.44 6.99
N ASN A 249 22.08 -11.94 6.21
CA ASN A 249 20.88 -12.59 6.71
C ASN A 249 21.20 -13.92 7.40
N GLY A 250 22.10 -14.72 6.80
CA GLY A 250 22.59 -15.94 7.43
C GLY A 250 23.28 -15.65 8.77
N TYR A 251 24.11 -14.62 8.83
CA TYR A 251 24.77 -14.19 10.06
C TYR A 251 23.76 -13.75 11.13
N THR A 252 22.79 -12.90 10.79
CA THR A 252 21.79 -12.45 11.76
C THR A 252 20.86 -13.57 12.23
N ALA A 253 20.50 -14.50 11.34
CA ALA A 253 19.69 -15.66 11.69
C ALA A 253 20.44 -16.64 12.60
N LEU A 254 21.73 -16.91 12.33
CA LEU A 254 22.58 -17.73 13.20
C LEU A 254 22.80 -17.07 14.57
N SER A 255 23.02 -15.76 14.60
CA SER A 255 23.20 -15.01 15.84
C SER A 255 21.94 -15.03 16.70
N LEU A 256 20.78 -14.83 16.10
CA LEU A 256 19.50 -14.95 16.82
C LEU A 256 19.27 -16.39 17.31
N GLY A 257 19.61 -17.38 16.49
CA GLY A 257 19.53 -18.79 16.90
C GLY A 257 20.41 -19.11 18.11
N ALA A 258 21.63 -18.58 18.15
CA ALA A 258 22.54 -18.76 19.28
C ALA A 258 21.98 -18.11 20.56
N GLN A 259 21.39 -16.91 20.45
CA GLN A 259 20.72 -16.25 21.57
C GLN A 259 19.53 -17.06 22.09
N VAL A 260 18.72 -17.62 21.20
CA VAL A 260 17.60 -18.51 21.54
C VAL A 260 18.11 -19.80 22.21
N ALA A 261 19.29 -20.29 21.84
CA ALA A 261 19.96 -21.42 22.50
C ALA A 261 20.62 -21.06 23.85
N GLY A 262 20.50 -19.81 24.32
CA GLY A 262 21.06 -19.35 25.59
C GLY A 262 22.48 -18.80 25.51
N ILE A 263 23.00 -18.51 24.30
CA ILE A 263 24.32 -17.93 24.08
C ILE A 263 24.18 -16.44 23.68
N PRO A 264 24.27 -15.49 24.64
CA PRO A 264 24.00 -14.08 24.38
C PRO A 264 25.10 -13.39 23.55
N SER A 265 26.35 -13.83 23.67
CA SER A 265 27.49 -13.27 22.94
C SER A 265 28.30 -14.39 22.31
N ILE A 266 28.38 -14.39 20.99
CA ILE A 266 29.12 -15.40 20.22
C ILE A 266 30.61 -15.13 20.34
N GLN A 267 31.36 -16.09 20.87
CA GLN A 267 32.81 -15.96 21.06
C GLN A 267 33.58 -17.01 20.23
N THR A 268 32.97 -18.15 19.95
CA THR A 268 33.59 -19.28 19.26
C THR A 268 32.81 -19.69 18.02
N ALA A 269 33.49 -20.30 17.03
CA ALA A 269 32.83 -20.88 15.85
C ALA A 269 31.76 -21.94 16.20
N GLN A 270 31.91 -22.62 17.33
CA GLN A 270 30.99 -23.65 17.81
C GLN A 270 29.66 -23.06 18.32
N ASP A 271 29.66 -21.81 18.78
CA ASP A 271 28.43 -21.12 19.22
C ASP A 271 27.49 -20.87 18.05
N TYR A 272 28.03 -20.63 16.84
CA TYR A 272 27.24 -20.52 15.62
C TYR A 272 26.54 -21.83 15.25
N LEU A 273 27.14 -22.98 15.57
CA LEU A 273 26.54 -24.29 15.31
C LEU A 273 25.30 -24.51 16.18
N ALA A 274 25.28 -23.96 17.41
CA ALA A 274 24.10 -24.01 18.27
C ALA A 274 22.90 -23.23 17.69
N GLY A 275 23.16 -22.14 16.96
CA GLY A 275 22.13 -21.35 16.28
C GLY A 275 21.65 -21.91 14.94
N LEU A 276 22.32 -22.93 14.41
CA LEU A 276 22.07 -23.46 13.06
C LEU A 276 20.66 -24.04 12.87
N PRO A 277 20.08 -24.83 13.79
CA PRO A 277 18.71 -25.33 13.61
C PRO A 277 17.67 -24.21 13.48
N PHE A 278 17.82 -23.14 14.28
CA PHE A 278 16.91 -21.99 14.24
C PHE A 278 17.09 -21.18 12.96
N ALA A 279 18.34 -20.94 12.54
CA ALA A 279 18.65 -20.26 11.29
C ALA A 279 18.12 -21.01 10.05
N LEU A 280 18.21 -22.34 10.04
CA LEU A 280 17.60 -23.19 9.01
C LEU A 280 16.07 -23.05 9.00
N GLY A 281 15.45 -22.95 10.17
CA GLY A 281 14.03 -22.66 10.30
C GLY A 281 13.63 -21.33 9.63
N ILE A 282 14.36 -20.25 9.90
CA ILE A 282 14.13 -18.95 9.26
C ILE A 282 14.34 -19.05 7.75
N ALA A 283 15.43 -19.70 7.32
CA ALA A 283 15.74 -19.89 5.91
C ALA A 283 14.66 -20.70 5.18
N ALA A 284 14.05 -21.70 5.84
CA ALA A 284 12.94 -22.48 5.28
C ALA A 284 11.69 -21.61 5.06
N ILE A 285 11.36 -20.75 6.03
CA ILE A 285 10.20 -19.83 5.94
C ILE A 285 10.42 -18.82 4.80
N LEU A 286 11.60 -18.20 4.72
CA LEU A 286 11.94 -17.25 3.65
C LEU A 286 12.07 -17.92 2.28
N GLY A 287 12.62 -19.15 2.25
CA GLY A 287 12.76 -19.94 1.03
C GLY A 287 11.41 -20.34 0.45
N LEU A 288 10.47 -20.82 1.29
CA LEU A 288 9.13 -21.17 0.87
C LEU A 288 8.35 -19.93 0.36
N ARG A 289 8.52 -18.79 1.05
CA ARG A 289 7.94 -17.49 0.64
C ARG A 289 8.34 -17.11 -0.79
N GLU A 290 9.64 -17.10 -1.06
CA GLU A 290 10.18 -16.73 -2.37
C GLU A 290 9.83 -17.78 -3.45
N LEU A 291 9.85 -19.07 -3.09
CA LEU A 291 9.44 -20.15 -3.98
C LEU A 291 7.99 -19.98 -4.44
N ALA A 292 7.06 -19.73 -3.51
CA ALA A 292 5.65 -19.51 -3.82
C ALA A 292 5.46 -18.31 -4.76
N MET A 293 6.14 -17.20 -4.50
CA MET A 293 6.12 -16.03 -5.39
C MET A 293 6.60 -16.39 -6.80
N ARG A 294 7.71 -17.12 -6.89
CA ARG A 294 8.36 -17.46 -8.16
C ARG A 294 7.55 -18.47 -8.98
N LEU A 295 6.85 -19.39 -8.31
CA LEU A 295 5.90 -20.30 -8.97
C LEU A 295 4.73 -19.53 -9.59
N MET A 296 4.16 -18.56 -8.86
CA MET A 296 3.07 -17.73 -9.40
C MET A 296 3.54 -16.79 -10.52
N ALA A 297 4.73 -16.21 -10.39
CA ALA A 297 5.32 -15.41 -11.46
C ALA A 297 5.54 -16.23 -12.74
N ARG A 298 6.00 -17.49 -12.62
CA ARG A 298 6.12 -18.41 -13.78
C ARG A 298 4.78 -18.72 -14.42
N LYS A 299 3.73 -18.96 -13.62
CA LYS A 299 2.35 -19.18 -14.13
C LYS A 299 1.89 -18.04 -15.04
N TYR A 300 2.20 -16.79 -14.66
CA TYR A 300 1.84 -15.60 -15.42
C TYR A 300 2.92 -15.11 -16.40
N LYS A 301 4.00 -15.87 -16.61
CA LYS A 301 5.14 -15.52 -17.49
C LYS A 301 5.80 -14.18 -17.13
N VAL A 302 5.82 -13.84 -15.85
CA VAL A 302 6.38 -12.60 -15.31
C VAL A 302 7.85 -12.82 -14.95
N LYS A 303 8.74 -11.98 -15.47
CA LYS A 303 10.17 -11.96 -15.14
C LYS A 303 10.39 -11.19 -13.83
N MET A 304 11.09 -11.81 -12.87
CA MET A 304 11.40 -11.21 -11.57
C MET A 304 12.90 -11.24 -11.26
N SER A 305 13.35 -10.34 -10.38
CA SER A 305 14.70 -10.35 -9.83
C SER A 305 14.90 -11.50 -8.84
N LEU A 306 16.17 -11.76 -8.53
CA LEU A 306 16.50 -12.47 -7.30
C LEU A 306 16.06 -11.64 -6.07
N PRO A 307 15.77 -12.30 -4.93
CA PRO A 307 15.33 -11.62 -3.73
C PRO A 307 16.46 -10.85 -3.06
N PHE A 308 16.14 -9.64 -2.62
CA PHE A 308 16.91 -8.88 -1.67
C PHE A 308 16.45 -9.26 -0.27
N LEU A 309 17.25 -10.04 0.45
CA LEU A 309 16.99 -10.42 1.83
C LEU A 309 17.38 -9.27 2.75
N LEU A 310 16.45 -8.80 3.58
CA LEU A 310 16.70 -7.70 4.50
C LEU A 310 17.09 -8.28 5.88
N PRO A 311 18.35 -8.17 6.31
CA PRO A 311 18.80 -8.70 7.59
C PRO A 311 18.22 -7.88 8.76
N SER A 312 18.00 -8.54 9.89
CA SER A 312 17.55 -7.90 11.13
C SER A 312 18.25 -8.54 12.32
N SER A 313 18.88 -7.76 13.18
CA SER A 313 19.47 -8.29 14.41
C SER A 313 18.42 -8.79 15.40
N GLN A 314 17.20 -8.22 15.37
CA GLN A 314 16.14 -8.53 16.33
C GLN A 314 15.19 -9.63 15.85
N LEU A 315 14.90 -9.68 14.55
CA LEU A 315 13.98 -10.66 13.95
C LEU A 315 14.69 -11.77 13.16
N GLY A 316 16.02 -11.69 13.03
CA GLY A 316 16.81 -12.50 12.10
C GLY A 316 16.72 -11.97 10.67
N SER A 317 15.50 -11.71 10.18
CA SER A 317 15.25 -11.06 8.90
C SER A 317 13.94 -10.28 8.92
N PHE A 318 13.85 -9.20 8.13
CA PHE A 318 12.57 -8.55 7.82
C PHE A 318 11.83 -9.18 6.62
N GLY A 319 12.41 -10.19 6.00
CA GLY A 319 11.88 -10.85 4.83
C GLY A 319 12.71 -10.65 3.57
N ALA A 320 12.06 -10.96 2.45
CA ALA A 320 12.61 -10.92 1.11
C ALA A 320 11.79 -9.97 0.24
N PHE A 321 12.49 -9.16 -0.56
CA PHE A 321 11.87 -8.30 -1.55
C PHE A 321 12.37 -8.64 -2.95
N SER A 322 11.45 -8.86 -3.90
CA SER A 322 11.77 -9.16 -5.30
C SER A 322 11.10 -8.14 -6.24
N ARG A 323 11.88 -7.62 -7.19
CA ARG A 323 11.43 -6.65 -8.18
C ARG A 323 10.82 -7.35 -9.38
N ILE A 324 9.70 -6.85 -9.87
CA ILE A 324 9.06 -7.31 -11.09
C ILE A 324 9.64 -6.49 -12.27
N PHE A 325 10.22 -7.16 -13.26
CA PHE A 325 10.85 -6.48 -14.40
C PHE A 325 9.93 -6.34 -15.61
N SER A 326 9.16 -7.37 -15.91
CA SER A 326 8.19 -7.36 -17.01
C SER A 326 6.87 -6.71 -16.60
N PRO A 327 6.14 -6.06 -17.52
CA PRO A 327 4.79 -5.60 -17.23
C PRO A 327 3.89 -6.78 -16.85
N LEU A 328 3.04 -6.58 -15.84
CA LEU A 328 2.05 -7.56 -15.42
C LEU A 328 0.87 -7.56 -16.40
N PRO A 329 0.24 -8.73 -16.68
CA PRO A 329 -0.85 -8.81 -17.63
C PRO A 329 -2.11 -8.11 -17.12
N ASN A 330 -2.50 -8.35 -15.87
CA ASN A 330 -3.72 -7.77 -15.29
C ASN A 330 -3.66 -7.73 -13.75
N ARG A 331 -4.70 -7.16 -13.14
CA ARG A 331 -4.83 -7.06 -11.67
C ARG A 331 -4.86 -8.43 -10.99
N VAL A 332 -5.44 -9.45 -11.64
CA VAL A 332 -5.50 -10.83 -11.12
C VAL A 332 -4.10 -11.42 -10.94
N ALA A 333 -3.21 -11.23 -11.93
CA ALA A 333 -1.83 -11.70 -11.82
C ALA A 333 -1.06 -10.98 -10.70
N LEU A 334 -1.28 -9.68 -10.50
CA LEU A 334 -0.69 -8.93 -9.38
C LEU A 334 -1.14 -9.51 -8.04
N PHE A 335 -2.44 -9.76 -7.88
CA PHE A 335 -3.00 -10.34 -6.66
C PHE A 335 -2.42 -11.72 -6.35
N ASP A 336 -2.49 -12.62 -7.33
CA ASP A 336 -2.06 -14.01 -7.19
C ASP A 336 -0.56 -14.12 -6.85
N ILE A 337 0.28 -13.24 -7.42
CA ILE A 337 1.71 -13.17 -7.10
C ILE A 337 1.95 -12.60 -5.70
N ALA A 338 1.14 -11.62 -5.27
CA ALA A 338 1.29 -10.98 -3.96
C ALA A 338 0.77 -11.83 -2.79
N ILE A 339 -0.30 -12.60 -2.99
CA ILE A 339 -0.92 -13.41 -1.92
C ILE A 339 -0.18 -14.72 -1.64
N ALA A 340 0.40 -15.34 -2.67
CA ALA A 340 1.03 -16.66 -2.56
C ALA A 340 2.18 -16.73 -1.53
N PRO A 341 3.09 -15.74 -1.44
CA PRO A 341 4.13 -15.71 -0.42
C PRO A 341 3.52 -15.71 0.99
N ALA A 342 2.51 -14.87 1.22
CA ALA A 342 1.87 -14.72 2.51
C ALA A 342 1.13 -15.99 2.96
N VAL A 343 0.43 -16.65 2.03
CA VAL A 343 -0.24 -17.92 2.32
C VAL A 343 0.79 -19.01 2.62
N ALA A 344 1.81 -19.17 1.78
CA ALA A 344 2.78 -20.26 1.94
C ALA A 344 3.64 -20.10 3.21
N SER A 345 4.25 -18.92 3.43
CA SER A 345 5.08 -18.69 4.61
C SER A 345 4.25 -18.50 5.87
N GLY A 346 3.08 -17.87 5.78
CA GLY A 346 2.17 -17.68 6.91
C GLY A 346 1.66 -19.00 7.45
N LEU A 347 1.19 -19.91 6.58
CA LEU A 347 0.71 -21.23 7.00
C LEU A 347 1.84 -22.07 7.62
N LEU A 348 3.03 -22.08 7.01
CA LEU A 348 4.18 -22.77 7.59
C LEU A 348 4.52 -22.21 8.98
N SER A 349 4.55 -20.89 9.12
CA SER A 349 4.84 -20.23 10.39
C SER A 349 3.79 -20.54 11.46
N LEU A 350 2.51 -20.59 11.06
CA LEU A 350 1.40 -20.94 11.93
C LEU A 350 1.50 -22.40 12.40
N ILE A 351 1.82 -23.33 11.49
CA ILE A 351 2.04 -24.75 11.84
C ILE A 351 3.20 -24.87 12.82
N VAL A 352 4.33 -24.22 12.55
CA VAL A 352 5.50 -24.23 13.43
C VAL A 352 5.18 -23.64 14.81
N LEU A 353 4.39 -22.56 14.87
CA LEU A 353 3.94 -21.95 16.12
C LEU A 353 3.05 -22.91 16.92
N ILE A 354 2.05 -23.53 16.29
CA ILE A 354 1.13 -24.48 16.93
C ILE A 354 1.89 -25.70 17.45
N VAL A 355 2.79 -26.26 16.63
CA VAL A 355 3.64 -27.39 17.02
C VAL A 355 4.53 -26.99 18.20
N GLY A 356 5.16 -25.81 18.16
CA GLY A 356 5.97 -25.31 19.27
C GLY A 356 5.17 -25.17 20.57
N LEU A 357 3.96 -24.60 20.49
CA LEU A 357 3.09 -24.43 21.66
C LEU A 357 2.62 -25.77 22.21
N TYR A 358 2.31 -26.73 21.34
CA TYR A 358 1.95 -28.10 21.74
C TYR A 358 3.11 -28.82 22.44
N LEU A 359 4.33 -28.76 21.89
CA LEU A 359 5.53 -29.32 22.51
C LEU A 359 5.81 -28.68 23.88
N SER A 360 5.57 -27.38 23.99
CA SER A 360 5.69 -26.65 25.27
C SER A 360 4.67 -27.15 26.29
N ALA A 361 3.42 -27.36 25.88
CA ALA A 361 2.35 -27.84 26.75
C ALA A 361 2.58 -29.25 27.31
N ILE A 362 3.26 -30.13 26.56
CA ILE A 362 3.63 -31.48 27.02
C ILE A 362 4.98 -31.54 27.75
N GLY A 363 5.52 -30.39 28.15
CA GLY A 363 6.71 -30.30 29.02
C GLY A 363 8.05 -30.38 28.29
N MET A 364 8.08 -30.28 26.96
CA MET A 364 9.33 -30.17 26.18
C MET A 364 9.78 -28.71 25.98
N GLY A 365 9.34 -27.79 26.83
CA GLY A 365 9.85 -26.42 26.86
C GLY A 365 11.30 -26.39 27.34
N SER A 366 12.15 -25.61 26.68
CA SER A 366 13.58 -25.50 27.02
C SER A 366 14.02 -24.07 27.32
N ILE A 367 13.15 -23.08 27.10
CA ILE A 367 13.43 -21.66 27.28
C ILE A 367 12.34 -21.04 28.15
N ASP A 368 12.72 -20.42 29.25
CA ASP A 368 11.78 -19.68 30.09
C ASP A 368 11.66 -18.24 29.62
N ILE A 369 10.43 -17.83 29.31
CA ILE A 369 10.14 -16.44 28.91
C ILE A 369 9.03 -15.82 29.76
N PRO A 370 9.01 -14.48 29.94
CA PRO A 370 7.89 -13.79 30.53
C PRO A 370 6.59 -14.05 29.77
N SER A 371 5.52 -14.45 30.48
CA SER A 371 4.22 -14.74 29.86
C SER A 371 3.59 -13.51 29.19
N GLN A 372 3.98 -12.31 29.62
CA GLN A 372 3.55 -11.03 29.04
C GLN A 372 3.99 -10.85 27.58
N ILE A 373 5.04 -11.55 27.10
CA ILE A 373 5.48 -11.47 25.70
C ILE A 373 4.36 -11.92 24.75
N PHE A 374 3.51 -12.86 25.17
CA PHE A 374 2.36 -13.30 24.38
C PHE A 374 1.29 -12.21 24.21
N GLN A 375 1.32 -11.14 25.00
CA GLN A 375 0.44 -9.98 24.83
C GLN A 375 0.87 -9.11 23.63
N ALA A 376 2.08 -9.26 23.10
CA ALA A 376 2.55 -8.47 21.96
C ALA A 376 1.83 -8.79 20.63
N SER A 377 1.06 -9.88 20.56
CA SER A 377 0.36 -10.32 19.37
C SER A 377 -0.94 -11.03 19.73
N VAL A 378 -2.07 -10.57 19.18
CA VAL A 378 -3.37 -11.25 19.36
C VAL A 378 -3.29 -12.71 18.88
N LEU A 379 -2.63 -12.96 17.74
CA LEU A 379 -2.46 -14.32 17.19
C LEU A 379 -1.70 -15.22 18.16
N ALA A 380 -0.53 -14.78 18.62
CA ALA A 380 0.29 -15.59 19.51
C ALA A 380 -0.38 -15.79 20.87
N GLY A 381 -0.94 -14.72 21.46
CA GLY A 381 -1.59 -14.78 22.76
C GLY A 381 -2.83 -15.66 22.78
N THR A 382 -3.67 -15.60 21.74
CA THR A 382 -4.87 -16.47 21.66
C THR A 382 -4.50 -17.94 21.49
N LEU A 383 -3.54 -18.26 20.62
CA LEU A 383 -3.07 -19.64 20.44
C LEU A 383 -2.34 -20.17 21.68
N ALA A 384 -1.53 -19.32 22.31
CA ALA A 384 -0.86 -19.67 23.56
C ALA A 384 -1.88 -19.96 24.65
N LYS A 385 -2.93 -19.14 24.81
CA LYS A 385 -3.98 -19.42 25.80
C LYS A 385 -4.72 -20.71 25.53
N LEU A 386 -5.01 -21.00 24.25
CA LEU A 386 -5.69 -22.23 23.86
C LEU A 386 -4.87 -23.49 24.19
N LEU A 387 -3.55 -23.45 24.03
CA LEU A 387 -2.68 -24.63 24.15
C LEU A 387 -1.97 -24.76 25.50
N LEU A 388 -1.52 -23.64 26.08
CA LEU A 388 -0.81 -23.61 27.36
C LEU A 388 -1.74 -23.41 28.56
N GLY A 389 -2.97 -22.95 28.34
CA GLY A 389 -4.01 -22.85 29.37
C GLY A 389 -3.60 -21.97 30.56
N ASP A 390 -3.49 -22.60 31.72
CA ASP A 390 -3.21 -21.91 32.98
C ASP A 390 -1.72 -21.62 33.21
N ALA A 391 -0.82 -22.25 32.44
CA ALA A 391 0.61 -21.99 32.52
C ALA A 391 0.96 -20.52 32.22
N LEU A 392 0.10 -19.80 31.49
CA LEU A 392 0.26 -18.37 31.20
C LEU A 392 -0.07 -17.42 32.36
N HIS A 393 -0.70 -17.91 33.44
CA HIS A 393 -0.90 -17.11 34.64
C HIS A 393 0.42 -16.89 35.41
N ASN A 394 1.37 -17.81 35.24
CA ASN A 394 2.69 -17.69 35.83
C ASN A 394 3.47 -16.53 35.18
N ASN A 395 4.40 -15.94 35.93
CA ASN A 395 5.26 -14.88 35.41
C ASN A 395 6.20 -15.40 34.32
N LEU A 396 6.70 -16.62 34.48
CA LEU A 396 7.55 -17.30 33.51
C LEU A 396 6.84 -18.54 32.99
N VAL A 397 6.97 -18.78 31.69
CA VAL A 397 6.46 -19.99 31.04
C VAL A 397 7.57 -20.61 30.19
N SER A 398 7.77 -21.91 30.36
CA SER A 398 8.75 -22.68 29.59
C SER A 398 8.20 -22.98 28.20
N ILE A 399 8.89 -22.53 27.16
CA ILE A 399 8.49 -22.69 25.77
C ILE A 399 9.54 -23.45 24.96
N HIS A 400 9.08 -24.11 23.91
CA HIS A 400 9.91 -24.72 22.89
C HIS A 400 10.40 -23.64 21.91
N PRO A 401 11.67 -23.67 21.42
CA PRO A 401 12.21 -22.67 20.49
C PRO A 401 11.38 -22.44 19.21
N LEU A 402 10.63 -23.46 18.78
CA LEU A 402 9.72 -23.38 17.64
C LEU A 402 8.59 -22.35 17.84
N VAL A 403 8.20 -22.05 19.09
CA VAL A 403 7.24 -20.97 19.38
C VAL A 403 7.78 -19.63 18.88
N ILE A 404 9.04 -19.33 19.21
CA ILE A 404 9.71 -18.09 18.78
C ILE A 404 9.86 -18.09 17.25
N LEU A 405 10.28 -19.21 16.67
CA LEU A 405 10.45 -19.35 15.22
C LEU A 405 9.13 -19.12 14.45
N GLY A 406 8.04 -19.76 14.89
CA GLY A 406 6.73 -19.64 14.26
C GLY A 406 6.11 -18.26 14.44
N TRP A 407 6.31 -17.62 15.60
CA TRP A 407 5.92 -16.23 15.81
C TRP A 407 6.70 -15.28 14.91
N LEU A 408 8.03 -15.41 14.83
CA LEU A 408 8.88 -14.58 13.96
C LEU A 408 8.48 -14.73 12.49
N GLY A 409 8.25 -15.95 12.01
CA GLY A 409 7.77 -16.17 10.64
C GLY A 409 6.41 -15.53 10.36
N SER A 410 5.51 -15.58 11.35
CA SER A 410 4.22 -14.91 11.27
C SER A 410 4.38 -13.39 11.26
N ALA A 411 5.27 -12.84 12.09
CA ALA A 411 5.59 -11.42 12.14
C ALA A 411 6.22 -10.93 10.82
N ILE A 412 7.17 -11.67 10.25
CA ILE A 412 7.76 -11.36 8.93
C ILE A 412 6.66 -11.35 7.86
N THR A 413 5.78 -12.34 7.86
CA THR A 413 4.66 -12.42 6.92
C THR A 413 3.72 -11.21 7.09
N ALA A 414 3.36 -10.87 8.32
CA ALA A 414 2.51 -9.75 8.63
C ALA A 414 3.14 -8.40 8.25
N LEU A 415 4.43 -8.20 8.51
CA LEU A 415 5.14 -6.98 8.11
C LEU A 415 5.12 -6.77 6.59
N ASN A 416 5.21 -7.85 5.82
CA ASN A 416 5.11 -7.81 4.36
C ASN A 416 3.67 -7.68 3.85
N LEU A 417 2.67 -8.00 4.68
CA LEU A 417 1.25 -7.78 4.39
C LEU A 417 0.77 -6.36 4.73
N MET A 418 1.65 -5.47 5.21
CA MET A 418 1.28 -4.07 5.41
C MET A 418 0.91 -3.38 4.09
N PRO A 419 -0.16 -2.56 4.07
CA PRO A 419 -0.71 -1.99 2.85
C PRO A 419 0.09 -0.76 2.37
N ALA A 420 1.38 -0.96 2.07
CA ALA A 420 2.31 0.08 1.67
C ALA A 420 3.21 -0.30 0.49
N GLY A 421 3.15 0.51 -0.56
CA GLY A 421 4.08 0.48 -1.69
C GLY A 421 4.16 -0.90 -2.36
N GLN A 422 5.38 -1.41 -2.54
CA GLN A 422 5.67 -2.70 -3.19
C GLN A 422 5.65 -3.91 -2.25
N LEU A 423 5.24 -3.72 -0.99
CA LEU A 423 4.98 -4.85 -0.09
C LEU A 423 3.83 -5.70 -0.64
N ASP A 424 3.74 -6.96 -0.21
CA ASP A 424 2.65 -7.87 -0.61
C ASP A 424 1.29 -7.25 -0.31
N GLY A 425 1.12 -6.66 0.87
CA GLY A 425 -0.11 -5.95 1.25
C GLY A 425 -0.42 -4.75 0.36
N GLY A 426 0.60 -3.99 -0.04
CA GLY A 426 0.46 -2.87 -0.98
C GLY A 426 0.01 -3.33 -2.37
N ARG A 427 0.60 -4.44 -2.86
CA ARG A 427 0.21 -5.09 -4.13
C ARG A 427 -1.21 -5.67 -4.07
N ILE A 428 -1.59 -6.29 -2.95
CA ILE A 428 -2.97 -6.77 -2.70
C ILE A 428 -3.95 -5.59 -2.76
N VAL A 429 -3.71 -4.51 -2.01
CA VAL A 429 -4.58 -3.32 -2.04
C VAL A 429 -4.62 -2.69 -3.42
N GLN A 430 -3.50 -2.65 -4.14
CA GLN A 430 -3.44 -2.11 -5.51
C GLN A 430 -4.26 -2.96 -6.49
N SER A 431 -4.22 -4.30 -6.35
CA SER A 431 -5.00 -5.19 -7.21
C SER A 431 -6.50 -5.10 -6.93
N VAL A 432 -6.93 -5.07 -5.66
CA VAL A 432 -8.34 -5.03 -5.28
C VAL A 432 -8.95 -3.64 -5.49
N TYR A 433 -8.33 -2.60 -4.93
CA TYR A 433 -8.92 -1.25 -4.85
C TYR A 433 -8.32 -0.24 -5.84
N GLY A 434 -7.36 -0.67 -6.65
CA GLY A 434 -6.68 0.17 -7.64
C GLY A 434 -5.57 1.07 -7.07
N ARG A 435 -4.85 1.72 -7.98
CA ARG A 435 -3.63 2.49 -7.67
C ARG A 435 -3.86 3.63 -6.69
N ARG A 436 -5.00 4.32 -6.79
CA ARG A 436 -5.29 5.49 -5.97
C ARG A 436 -5.41 5.10 -4.51
N VAL A 437 -6.20 4.08 -4.20
CA VAL A 437 -6.39 3.59 -2.83
C VAL A 437 -5.07 3.08 -2.27
N ALA A 438 -4.32 2.28 -3.03
CA ALA A 438 -3.00 1.80 -2.61
C ALA A 438 -2.00 2.93 -2.31
N SER A 439 -2.04 4.03 -3.09
CA SER A 439 -1.22 5.22 -2.78
C SER A 439 -1.61 5.83 -1.43
N TRP A 440 -2.90 5.96 -1.14
CA TRP A 440 -3.39 6.51 0.12
C TRP A 440 -3.08 5.61 1.31
N THR A 441 -3.26 4.29 1.17
CA THR A 441 -2.92 3.34 2.25
C THR A 441 -1.42 3.31 2.53
N THR A 442 -0.58 3.51 1.50
CA THR A 442 0.87 3.64 1.68
C THR A 442 1.22 4.84 2.56
N VAL A 443 0.64 6.00 2.28
CA VAL A 443 0.84 7.21 3.10
C VAL A 443 0.32 6.99 4.52
N LEU A 444 -0.87 6.39 4.68
CA LEU A 444 -1.46 6.11 5.98
C LEU A 444 -0.59 5.15 6.81
N THR A 445 -0.06 4.10 6.19
CA THR A 445 0.84 3.13 6.83
C THR A 445 2.13 3.81 7.28
N LEU A 446 2.71 4.69 6.46
CA LEU A 446 3.90 5.45 6.85
C LEU A 446 3.64 6.38 8.03
N ILE A 447 2.52 7.11 8.03
CA ILE A 447 2.12 7.95 9.18
C ILE A 447 1.95 7.09 10.44
N PHE A 448 1.30 5.94 10.31
CA PHE A 448 1.13 5.00 11.41
C PHE A 448 2.47 4.51 11.97
N LEU A 449 3.44 4.15 11.11
CA LEU A 449 4.77 3.72 11.54
C LEU A 449 5.56 4.84 12.23
N VAL A 450 5.40 6.10 11.79
CA VAL A 450 5.99 7.26 12.47
C VAL A 450 5.40 7.42 13.87
N ILE A 451 4.08 7.27 14.05
CA ILE A 451 3.45 7.31 15.36
C ILE A 451 3.91 6.12 16.22
N ALA A 452 3.98 4.92 15.64
CA ALA A 452 4.41 3.71 16.32
C ALA A 452 5.88 3.78 16.78
N THR A 453 6.70 4.64 16.17
CA THR A 453 8.10 4.87 16.59
C THR A 453 8.20 5.36 18.04
N VAL A 454 7.20 6.08 18.54
CA VAL A 454 7.15 6.56 19.93
C VAL A 454 7.10 5.38 20.92
N ILE A 455 6.51 4.26 20.50
CA ILE A 455 6.33 3.06 21.32
C ILE A 455 7.45 2.06 21.05
N ASN A 456 7.80 1.84 19.78
CA ASN A 456 8.79 0.86 19.38
C ASN A 456 9.73 1.41 18.30
N PRO A 457 11.04 1.57 18.60
CA PRO A 457 12.03 2.03 17.63
C PRO A 457 12.12 1.16 16.35
N LEU A 458 11.72 -0.12 16.40
CA LEU A 458 11.66 -0.98 15.21
C LEU A 458 10.74 -0.42 14.11
N ALA A 459 9.67 0.28 14.51
CA ALA A 459 8.74 0.89 13.55
C ALA A 459 9.44 1.96 12.69
N LEU A 460 10.42 2.67 13.24
CA LEU A 460 11.22 3.65 12.50
C LEU A 460 12.10 2.98 11.44
N TYR A 461 12.78 1.90 11.81
CA TYR A 461 13.65 1.17 10.90
C TYR A 461 12.83 0.62 9.70
N TRP A 462 11.70 -0.02 10.00
CA TRP A 462 10.83 -0.56 8.97
C TRP A 462 10.15 0.54 8.13
N GLY A 463 9.69 1.61 8.76
CA GLY A 463 9.16 2.79 8.06
C GLY A 463 10.18 3.45 7.13
N GLY A 464 11.45 3.52 7.54
CA GLY A 464 12.56 4.02 6.72
C GLY A 464 12.82 3.15 5.49
N ILE A 465 12.81 1.82 5.65
CA ILE A 465 12.91 0.87 4.52
C ILE A 465 11.77 1.10 3.53
N ILE A 466 10.53 1.17 4.01
CA ILE A 466 9.38 1.40 3.12
C ILE A 466 9.54 2.72 2.39
N LEU A 467 9.84 3.80 3.11
CA LEU A 467 9.92 5.15 2.55
C LEU A 467 11.00 5.30 1.48
N ILE A 468 12.16 4.65 1.65
CA ILE A 468 13.31 4.78 0.76
C ILE A 468 13.29 3.75 -0.38
N LEU A 469 12.96 2.49 -0.06
CA LEU A 469 13.15 1.37 -0.99
C LEU A 469 11.86 0.86 -1.63
N LEU A 470 10.71 0.98 -0.95
CA LEU A 470 9.50 0.25 -1.32
C LEU A 470 8.28 1.15 -1.52
N ARG A 471 8.41 2.48 -1.36
CA ARG A 471 7.27 3.42 -1.33
C ARG A 471 6.45 3.44 -2.62
N ASP A 472 7.11 3.25 -3.75
CA ASP A 472 6.46 3.37 -5.04
C ASP A 472 5.48 2.22 -5.27
N LEU A 473 4.41 2.45 -6.03
CA LEU A 473 3.47 1.40 -6.40
C LEU A 473 4.08 0.51 -7.48
N GLU A 474 3.48 -0.67 -7.68
CA GLU A 474 3.88 -1.54 -8.80
C GLU A 474 3.61 -0.83 -10.13
N ARG A 475 4.43 -1.12 -11.14
CA ARG A 475 4.35 -0.48 -12.47
C ARG A 475 2.96 -0.69 -13.11
N PRO A 476 2.54 0.19 -14.05
CA PRO A 476 1.29 0.00 -14.76
C PRO A 476 1.20 -1.38 -15.41
N MET A 477 0.06 -2.05 -15.21
CA MET A 477 -0.24 -3.35 -15.79
C MET A 477 -0.80 -3.18 -17.21
N LEU A 478 -0.70 -4.22 -18.04
CA LEU A 478 -1.25 -4.18 -19.40
C LEU A 478 -2.77 -3.97 -19.38
N ASN A 479 -3.48 -4.60 -18.44
CA ASN A 479 -4.87 -4.30 -18.14
C ASN A 479 -5.08 -3.98 -16.65
N GLU A 480 -5.28 -2.71 -16.33
CA GLU A 480 -5.67 -2.27 -14.99
C GLU A 480 -7.17 -2.00 -14.85
N LEU A 481 -8.02 -2.29 -15.84
CA LEU A 481 -9.46 -2.04 -15.71
C LEU A 481 -10.25 -3.33 -15.41
N SER A 482 -9.63 -4.50 -15.55
CA SER A 482 -10.20 -5.77 -15.12
C SER A 482 -10.46 -5.77 -13.61
N GLU A 483 -11.68 -6.12 -13.20
CA GLU A 483 -12.02 -6.34 -11.79
C GLU A 483 -11.49 -7.70 -11.30
N LEU A 484 -11.36 -7.85 -9.99
CA LEU A 484 -11.01 -9.12 -9.38
C LEU A 484 -12.26 -9.96 -9.16
N ASP A 485 -12.07 -11.27 -9.17
CA ASP A 485 -13.10 -12.22 -8.75
C ASP A 485 -13.34 -12.12 -7.23
N GLY A 486 -14.58 -12.31 -6.79
CA GLY A 486 -15.00 -12.09 -5.39
C GLY A 486 -14.23 -12.95 -4.39
N ASP A 487 -13.86 -14.18 -4.78
CA ASP A 487 -13.06 -15.09 -3.94
C ASP A 487 -11.67 -14.53 -3.63
N ARG A 488 -11.05 -13.83 -4.59
CA ARG A 488 -9.74 -13.20 -4.42
C ARG A 488 -9.84 -11.98 -3.52
N GLU A 489 -10.89 -11.19 -3.67
CA GLU A 489 -11.12 -10.06 -2.77
C GLU A 489 -11.26 -10.53 -1.32
N ALA A 490 -12.03 -11.61 -1.09
CA ALA A 490 -12.17 -12.22 0.23
C ALA A 490 -10.82 -12.68 0.79
N LEU A 491 -10.00 -13.38 0.00
CA LEU A 491 -8.66 -13.79 0.40
C LEU A 491 -7.75 -12.59 0.72
N GLY A 492 -7.85 -11.49 -0.03
CA GLY A 492 -7.12 -10.25 0.24
C GLY A 492 -7.50 -9.66 1.59
N VAL A 493 -8.79 -9.62 1.92
CA VAL A 493 -9.27 -9.15 3.22
C VAL A 493 -8.80 -10.06 4.35
N VAL A 494 -8.86 -11.39 4.16
CA VAL A 494 -8.35 -12.37 5.15
C VAL A 494 -6.85 -12.17 5.40
N ALA A 495 -6.05 -11.90 4.37
CA ALA A 495 -4.63 -11.64 4.52
C ALA A 495 -4.35 -10.34 5.28
N LEU A 496 -5.08 -9.26 4.98
CA LEU A 496 -4.97 -8.01 5.74
C LEU A 496 -5.43 -8.20 7.19
N PHE A 497 -6.44 -9.02 7.44
CA PHE A 497 -6.87 -9.38 8.78
C PHE A 497 -5.78 -10.18 9.53
N TRP A 498 -5.14 -11.16 8.87
CA TRP A 498 -4.00 -11.88 9.43
C TRP A 498 -2.91 -10.93 9.91
N MET A 499 -2.54 -9.95 9.08
CA MET A 499 -1.58 -8.91 9.46
C MET A 499 -2.00 -8.20 10.74
N VAL A 500 -3.25 -7.71 10.81
CA VAL A 500 -3.75 -7.00 12.00
C VAL A 500 -3.64 -7.89 13.23
N VAL A 501 -4.14 -9.13 13.18
CA VAL A 501 -4.15 -10.03 14.34
C VAL A 501 -2.72 -10.42 14.78
N THR A 502 -1.76 -10.41 13.86
CA THR A 502 -0.36 -10.72 14.20
C THR A 502 0.37 -9.52 14.81
N LEU A 503 0.17 -8.30 14.28
CA LEU A 503 0.92 -7.10 14.71
C LEU A 503 0.25 -6.33 15.84
N LEU A 504 -1.06 -6.51 16.05
CA LEU A 504 -1.81 -5.77 17.07
C LEU A 504 -1.58 -6.43 18.44
N PRO A 505 -1.12 -5.69 19.46
CA PRO A 505 -0.94 -6.22 20.80
C PRO A 505 -2.28 -6.37 21.53
N LEU A 506 -2.40 -7.38 22.37
CA LEU A 506 -3.54 -7.52 23.28
C LEU A 506 -3.56 -6.34 24.25
N THR A 507 -4.74 -5.71 24.39
CA THR A 507 -4.93 -4.71 25.44
C THR A 507 -4.87 -5.40 26.81
N SER A 508 -4.38 -4.70 27.84
CA SER A 508 -4.24 -5.25 29.19
C SER A 508 -5.54 -5.87 29.71
N GLY A 509 -6.70 -5.24 29.48
CA GLY A 509 -7.99 -5.77 29.90
C GLY A 509 -8.44 -7.04 29.14
N VAL A 510 -8.02 -7.22 27.89
CA VAL A 510 -8.27 -8.47 27.15
C VAL A 510 -7.28 -9.54 27.57
N ALA A 511 -6.01 -9.18 27.76
CA ALA A 511 -4.97 -10.10 28.25
C ALA A 511 -5.32 -10.66 29.64
N GLU A 512 -5.82 -9.82 30.55
CA GLU A 512 -6.27 -10.24 31.89
C GLU A 512 -7.47 -11.20 31.81
N ARG A 513 -8.46 -10.91 30.96
CA ARG A 513 -9.60 -11.82 30.72
C ARG A 513 -9.18 -13.14 30.10
N LEU A 514 -8.11 -13.14 29.31
CA LEU A 514 -7.50 -14.34 28.75
C LEU A 514 -6.54 -15.01 29.75
N GLY A 515 -6.34 -14.48 30.96
CA GLY A 515 -5.45 -15.04 31.96
C GLY A 515 -3.98 -15.08 31.52
N ILE A 516 -3.55 -14.09 30.74
CA ILE A 516 -2.17 -13.96 30.26
C ILE A 516 -1.44 -12.96 31.16
N GLY A 517 -0.56 -13.47 32.03
CA GLY A 517 0.13 -12.69 33.06
C GLY A 517 -0.77 -12.40 34.27
N SER A 518 -0.25 -12.55 35.48
CA SER A 518 -0.99 -12.17 36.70
C SER A 518 -1.21 -10.66 36.75
N GLY A 519 -2.44 -10.24 37.05
CA GLY A 519 -2.80 -8.85 37.32
C GLY A 519 -1.97 -8.26 38.46
N GLY A 520 -0.82 -7.70 38.11
CA GLY A 520 0.08 -6.97 38.98
C GLY A 520 0.51 -5.76 38.17
N GLY A 521 0.06 -4.58 38.62
CA GLY A 521 0.19 -3.35 37.86
C GLY A 521 1.61 -3.01 37.44
N LEU A 522 1.67 -2.21 36.38
CA LEU A 522 2.54 -1.04 36.24
C LEU A 522 4.07 -1.25 36.48
N ILE A 523 4.81 -1.04 35.37
CA ILE A 523 6.06 -0.24 35.22
C ILE A 523 7.38 -1.07 35.14
N PRO A 524 8.40 -0.65 34.34
CA PRO A 524 8.56 0.63 33.61
C PRO A 524 8.38 0.59 32.09
#